data_AF-A0A936BR10-F1
#
_entry.id   AF-A0A936BR10-F1
#
_cell.length_a   1.000
_cell.length_b   1.000
_cell.length_c   1.000
_cell.angle_alpha   90.00
_cell.angle_beta   90.00
_cell.angle_gamma   90.00
#
_symmetry.space_group_name_H-M   'P 1'
#
loop_
_entity.id
_entity.type
_entity.pdbx_description
1 polymer ?
#
loop_
_entity_poly.entity_id
_entity_poly.type
_entity_poly.pdbx_seq_one_letter_code
_entity_poly.pdbx_strand_id
1 'polypeptide(L)'
;MKLNVLLVEDNPHDLDTYMRDFPAVFNEAGVDAIIHPTGNFGDALRLIESTHIRYDLILSDTFRGHLKDRDAAVLGMVQNYRAGRFCP
;
A
#
# COMPACT_ATOMS: atom_id res chain seq x y z
N MET A 1 -6.82 -9.18 15.48
CA MET A 1 -5.60 -9.17 14.63
C MET A 1 -5.57 -7.79 13.99
N LYS A 2 -4.43 -7.09 14.01
CA LYS A 2 -4.31 -5.77 13.37
C LYS A 2 -3.85 -5.94 11.93
N LEU A 3 -4.56 -5.33 11.00
CA LEU A 3 -4.26 -5.37 9.57
C LEU A 3 -3.25 -4.26 9.26
N ASN A 4 -2.04 -4.62 8.82
CA ASN A 4 -1.03 -3.63 8.46
C ASN A 4 -1.22 -3.21 7.00
N VAL A 5 -1.55 -1.95 6.78
CA VAL A 5 -1.81 -1.36 5.47
C VAL A 5 -0.64 -0.48 5.07
N LEU A 6 -0.03 -0.75 3.92
CA LEU A 6 0.89 0.20 3.29
C LEU A 6 0.11 1.09 2.33
N LEU A 7 0.15 2.40 2.55
CA LEU A 7 -0.48 3.41 1.69
C LEU A 7 0.60 4.14 0.89
N VAL A 8 0.55 4.03 -0.43
CA VAL A 8 1.51 4.63 -1.37
C VAL A 8 0.80 5.70 -2.20
N GLU A 9 1.19 6.96 -2.01
CA GLU A 9 0.60 8.09 -2.72
C GLU A 9 1.64 9.20 -2.88
N ASP A 10 1.97 9.60 -4.11
CA ASP A 10 2.99 10.62 -4.37
C ASP A 10 2.47 12.04 -4.37
N ASN A 11 1.15 12.24 -4.44
CA ASN A 11 0.53 13.52 -4.19
C ASN A 11 0.33 13.71 -2.68
N PRO A 12 1.04 14.66 -2.04
CA PRO A 12 0.92 14.88 -0.60
C PRO A 12 -0.51 15.27 -0.18
N HIS A 13 -1.28 15.93 -1.04
CA HIS A 13 -2.65 16.31 -0.73
C HIS A 13 -3.60 15.10 -0.67
N ASP A 14 -3.43 14.16 -1.58
CA ASP A 14 -4.24 12.93 -1.62
C ASP A 14 -3.82 12.02 -0.48
N LEU A 15 -2.51 11.93 -0.18
CA LEU A 15 -1.99 11.16 0.96
C LEU A 15 -2.58 11.66 2.30
N ASP A 16 -2.61 12.98 2.51
CA ASP A 16 -3.22 13.59 3.71
C ASP A 16 -4.72 13.30 3.79
N THR A 17 -5.40 13.37 2.64
CA THR A 17 -6.84 13.06 2.53
C THR A 17 -7.12 11.60 2.91
N TYR A 18 -6.36 10.66 2.37
CA TYR A 18 -6.50 9.24 2.69
C TYR A 18 -6.15 8.93 4.15
N MET A 19 -5.11 9.55 4.70
CA MET A 19 -4.74 9.38 6.12
C MET A 19 -5.83 9.88 7.08
N ARG A 20 -6.61 10.90 6.67
CA ARG A 20 -7.78 11.38 7.43
C ARG A 20 -8.96 10.42 7.31
N ASP A 21 -9.25 9.92 6.11
CA ASP A 21 -10.54 9.28 5.80
C ASP A 21 -10.51 7.75 5.97
N PHE A 22 -9.40 7.09 5.64
CA PHE A 22 -9.30 5.61 5.70
C PHE A 22 -9.47 5.01 7.10
N PRO A 23 -8.98 5.62 8.20
CA PRO A 23 -9.24 5.08 9.53
C PRO A 23 -10.74 4.90 9.83
N ALA A 24 -11.59 5.83 9.39
CA ALA A 24 -13.03 5.71 9.56
C ALA A 24 -13.60 4.53 8.75
N VAL A 25 -13.18 4.37 7.50
CA VAL A 25 -13.61 3.26 6.63
C VAL A 25 -13.27 1.90 7.24
N PHE A 26 -12.05 1.72 7.76
CA PHE A 26 -11.65 0.48 8.43
C PHE A 26 -12.46 0.24 9.71
N ASN A 27 -12.67 1.29 10.51
CA ASN A 27 -13.46 1.18 11.74
C ASN A 27 -14.92 0.81 11.48
N GLU A 28 -15.55 1.40 10.46
CA GLU A 28 -16.93 1.09 10.04
C GLU A 28 -17.07 -0.37 9.57
N ALA A 29 -16.03 -0.90 8.95
CA ALA A 29 -15.96 -2.31 8.56
C ALA A 29 -15.62 -3.26 9.73
N GLY A 30 -15.40 -2.74 10.94
CA GLY A 30 -14.97 -3.52 12.10
C GLY A 30 -13.55 -4.07 11.99
N VAL A 31 -12.69 -3.42 11.19
CA VAL A 31 -11.30 -3.81 10.94
C VAL A 31 -10.36 -2.89 11.71
N ASP A 32 -9.56 -3.46 12.61
CA ASP A 32 -8.46 -2.75 13.28
C ASP A 32 -7.26 -2.68 12.34
N ALA A 33 -7.04 -1.52 11.71
CA ALA A 33 -5.99 -1.32 10.71
C ALA A 33 -4.92 -0.34 11.21
N ILE A 34 -3.65 -0.66 10.93
CA ILE A 34 -2.52 0.27 11.10
C ILE A 34 -2.09 0.73 9.70
N ILE A 35 -2.21 2.03 9.43
CA ILE A 35 -1.86 2.61 8.14
C ILE A 35 -0.44 3.17 8.18
N HIS A 36 0.40 2.72 7.25
CA HIS A 36 1.77 3.16 7.05
C HIS A 36 1.84 3.97 5.75
N PRO A 37 1.85 5.31 5.80
CA PRO A 37 1.92 6.13 4.61
C PRO A 37 3.34 6.21 4.05
N THR A 38 3.46 6.27 2.71
CA THR A 38 4.69 6.60 1.99
C THR A 38 4.39 7.47 0.77
N GLY A 39 5.16 8.56 0.64
CA GLY A 39 5.10 9.49 -0.48
C GLY A 39 5.81 9.01 -1.76
N ASN A 40 6.46 7.84 -1.71
CA ASN A 40 7.40 7.41 -2.72
C ASN A 40 7.37 5.89 -2.90
N PHE A 41 7.28 5.45 -4.16
CA PHE A 41 7.31 4.04 -4.55
C PHE A 41 8.65 3.36 -4.23
N GLY A 42 9.77 4.08 -4.32
CA GLY A 42 11.08 3.54 -3.95
C GLY A 42 11.15 3.17 -2.46
N ASP A 43 10.55 4.00 -1.61
CA ASP A 43 10.47 3.73 -0.17
C ASP A 43 9.43 2.65 0.13
N ALA A 44 8.32 2.61 -0.61
CA ALA A 44 7.34 1.52 -0.54
C ALA A 44 7.97 0.16 -0.82
N LEU A 45 8.80 0.05 -1.87
CA LEU A 45 9.52 -1.18 -2.22
C LEU A 45 10.45 -1.62 -1.09
N ARG A 46 11.25 -0.70 -0.54
CA ARG A 46 12.14 -0.99 0.60
C ARG A 46 11.38 -1.44 1.84
N LEU A 47 10.22 -0.85 2.09
CA LEU A 47 9.36 -1.21 3.22
C LEU A 47 8.81 -2.63 3.05
N ILE A 48 8.43 -3.03 1.83
CA ILE A 48 7.94 -4.39 1.54
C ILE A 48 9.06 -5.42 1.62
N GLU A 49 10.26 -5.07 1.17
CA GLU A 49 11.45 -5.92 1.26
C GLU A 49 11.93 -6.11 2.72
N SER A 50 11.66 -5.14 3.59
CA SER A 50 11.95 -5.24 5.01
C SER A 50 11.07 -6.30 5.69
N THR A 51 11.69 -7.28 6.33
CA THR A 51 10.99 -8.39 7.01
C THR A 51 10.35 -8.00 8.35
N HIS A 52 10.58 -6.78 8.83
CA HIS A 52 10.16 -6.32 10.15
C HIS A 52 8.65 -6.10 10.27
N ILE A 53 7.99 -5.75 9.16
CA ILE A 53 6.54 -5.54 9.11
C ILE A 53 5.99 -6.40 7.98
N ARG A 54 5.00 -7.23 8.30
CA ARG A 54 4.19 -7.90 7.29
C ARG A 54 3.03 -6.97 6.95
N TYR A 55 3.04 -6.40 5.76
CA TYR A 55 1.87 -5.73 5.20
C TYR A 55 0.87 -6.77 4.70
N ASP A 56 -0.38 -6.61 5.12
CA ASP A 56 -1.51 -7.48 4.77
C ASP A 56 -2.29 -6.90 3.58
N LEU A 57 -2.21 -5.58 3.40
CA LEU A 57 -2.84 -4.82 2.31
C LEU A 57 -1.88 -3.72 1.83
N ILE A 58 -1.83 -3.52 0.52
CA ILE A 58 -1.16 -2.39 -0.11
C ILE A 58 -2.21 -1.59 -0.87
N LEU A 59 -2.37 -0.32 -0.50
CA LEU A 59 -3.19 0.67 -1.19
C LEU A 59 -2.24 1.59 -1.93
N SER A 60 -2.41 1.73 -3.24
CA SER A 60 -1.59 2.59 -4.07
C SER A 60 -2.48 3.26 -5.09
N ASP A 61 -2.36 4.58 -5.26
CA ASP A 61 -2.85 5.18 -6.48
C ASP A 61 -1.89 4.79 -7.61
N THR A 62 -2.43 4.16 -8.64
CA THR A 62 -1.68 3.72 -9.82
C THR A 62 -1.83 4.70 -10.98
N PHE A 63 -2.63 5.76 -10.81
CA PHE A 63 -2.94 6.71 -11.87
C PHE A 63 -1.88 7.81 -11.99
N ARG A 64 -0.90 7.59 -12.87
CA ARG A 64 0.08 8.63 -13.27
C ARG A 64 -0.02 9.01 -14.76
N GLY A 65 -1.13 9.65 -15.14
CA GLY A 65 -1.27 10.31 -16.44
C GLY A 65 -1.07 9.44 -17.69
N HIS A 66 -0.89 10.08 -18.86
CA HIS A 66 -0.92 9.46 -20.19
C HIS A 66 0.30 8.57 -20.58
N LEU A 67 1.20 8.23 -19.65
CA LEU A 67 2.41 7.46 -19.96
C LEU A 67 2.21 5.96 -19.70
N LYS A 68 2.17 5.22 -20.80
CA LYS A 68 1.67 3.84 -20.98
C LYS A 68 2.44 2.70 -20.29
N ASP A 69 3.48 2.96 -19.49
CA ASP A 69 4.41 1.91 -19.01
C ASP A 69 4.75 2.00 -17.51
N ARG A 70 3.73 1.95 -16.63
CA ARG A 70 3.96 1.85 -15.16
C ARG A 70 3.09 0.84 -14.40
N ASP A 71 2.26 0.06 -15.08
CA ASP A 71 1.60 -1.13 -14.49
C ASP A 71 2.62 -2.20 -14.05
N ALA A 72 3.82 -2.20 -14.65
CA ALA A 72 4.87 -3.18 -14.37
C ALA A 72 5.40 -3.14 -12.91
N ALA A 73 5.40 -1.97 -12.26
CA ALA A 73 5.89 -1.83 -10.88
C ALA A 73 4.89 -2.40 -9.87
N VAL A 74 3.60 -2.13 -10.05
CA VAL A 74 2.53 -2.68 -9.22
C VAL A 74 2.40 -4.19 -9.46
N LEU A 75 2.49 -4.63 -10.72
CA LEU A 75 2.54 -6.05 -11.05
C LEU A 75 3.76 -6.75 -10.42
N GLY A 76 4.93 -6.09 -10.42
CA GLY A 76 6.12 -6.59 -9.73
C GLY A 76 5.92 -6.70 -8.21
N MET A 77 5.30 -5.71 -7.58
CA MET A 77 4.94 -5.73 -6.15
C MET A 77 3.95 -6.85 -5.83
N VAL A 78 2.91 -7.03 -6.64
CA VAL A 78 1.92 -8.11 -6.50
C VAL A 78 2.55 -9.48 -6.73
N GLN A 79 3.40 -9.63 -7.74
CA GLN A 79 4.11 -10.88 -8.01
C GLN A 79 5.05 -11.26 -6.86
N ASN A 80 5.83 -10.30 -6.34
CA ASN A 80 6.70 -10.53 -5.17
C ASN A 80 5.88 -10.89 -3.92
N TYR A 81 4.76 -10.21 -3.69
CA TYR A 81 3.87 -10.52 -2.57
C TYR A 81 3.26 -11.93 -2.67
N ARG A 82 2.79 -12.33 -3.87
CA ARG A 82 2.21 -13.66 -4.12
C ARG A 82 3.23 -14.79 -4.06
N ALA A 83 4.46 -14.56 -4.53
CA ALA A 83 5.49 -15.59 -4.59
C ALA A 83 6.03 -16.03 -3.22
N GLY A 84 5.84 -15.25 -2.15
CA GLY A 84 6.44 -15.52 -0.84
C GLY A 84 5.47 -15.85 0.31
N ARG A 85 4.16 -15.59 0.19
CA ARG A 85 3.23 -15.65 1.35
C ARG A 85 1.84 -16.27 1.09
N PHE A 86 1.55 -16.71 -0.14
CA PHE A 86 0.31 -17.42 -0.49
C PHE A 86 0.59 -18.90 -0.80
N CYS A 87 1.06 -19.64 0.20
CA CYS A 87 0.76 -21.07 0.26
C CYS A 87 -0.31 -21.25 1.36
N PRO A 88 -1.38 -22.02 1.10
CA PRO A 88 -2.45 -22.28 2.07
C PRO A 88 -1.95 -22.93 3.36
#